data_AF-A0A5R9FP18-F1
#
_entry.id   AF-A0A5R9FP18-F1
#
_cell.length_a   1.000
_cell.length_b   1.000
_cell.length_c   1.000
_cell.angle_alpha   90.00
_cell.angle_beta   90.00
_cell.angle_gamma   90.00
#
_symmetry.space_group_name_H-M   'P 1'
#
loop_
_entity.id
_entity.type
_entity.pdbx_description
1 polymer ?
#
loop_
_entity_poly.entity_id
_entity_poly.type
_entity_poly.pdbx_seq_one_letter_code
_entity_poly.pdbx_strand_id
1 'polypeptide(L)' 'MFTAAWVAWMGLFVAIEGLALYRKQPGDTLSEHVSRWFHTAKGIVPDRTTRLRRFALVAFMAWLSAHFPAGGTF' A
#
# COMPACT_ATOMS: atom_id res chain seq x y z
N MET A 1 5.39 -19.76 14.87
CA MET A 1 6.62 -19.36 14.13
C MET A 1 6.27 -18.54 12.87
N PHE A 2 5.43 -17.51 13.00
CA PHE A 2 5.12 -16.55 11.92
C PHE A 2 5.61 -15.14 12.25
N THR A 3 5.75 -14.81 13.54
CA THR A 3 6.27 -13.52 14.00
C THR A 3 7.64 -13.21 13.41
N ALA A 4 8.55 -14.19 13.38
CA ALA A 4 9.88 -14.01 12.76
C ALA A 4 9.78 -13.73 11.25
N ALA A 5 8.86 -14.39 10.54
CA ALA A 5 8.62 -14.14 9.12
C ALA A 5 8.05 -12.73 8.88
N TRP A 6 7.11 -12.29 9.72
CA TRP A 6 6.58 -10.92 9.68
C TRP A 6 7.66 -9.88 9.97
N VAL A 7 8.52 -10.10 10.97
CA VAL A 7 9.63 -9.20 11.29
C VAL A 7 10.63 -9.13 10.13
N ALA A 8 11.01 -10.27 9.56
CA ALA A 8 11.90 -10.31 8.40
C ALA A 8 11.29 -9.59 7.19
N TRP A 9 10.00 -9.80 6.92
CA TRP A 9 9.29 -9.12 5.84
C TRP A 9 9.23 -7.59 6.05
N MET A 10 8.91 -7.12 7.27
CA MET A 10 8.94 -5.69 7.60
C MET A 10 10.34 -5.10 7.45
N GLY A 11 11.38 -5.81 7.90
CA GLY A 11 12.77 -5.40 7.72
C GLY A 11 13.15 -5.26 6.25
N LEU A 12 12.75 -6.23 5.42
CA LEU A 12 12.96 -6.18 3.97
C LEU A 12 12.21 -5.01 3.33
N PHE A 13 10.96 -4.78 3.72
CA PHE A 13 10.17 -3.64 3.24
C PHE A 13 10.88 -2.31 3.52
N VAL A 14 11.34 -2.10 4.76
CA VAL A 14 12.06 -0.87 5.15
C VAL A 14 13.37 -0.72 4.37
N ALA A 15 14.12 -1.81 4.16
CA ALA A 15 15.38 -1.77 3.42
C ALA A 15 15.16 -1.40 1.94
N ILE A 16 14.18 -2.02 1.28
CA ILE A 16 13.85 -1.75 -0.13
C ILE A 16 13.33 -0.32 -0.30
N GLU A 17 12.32 0.06 0.49
CA GLU A 17 11.72 1.40 0.39
C GLU A 17 12.72 2.49 0.77
N GLY A 18 13.57 2.25 1.79
CA GLY A 18 14.63 3.17 2.19
C GLY A 18 15.66 3.39 1.07
N LEU A 19 16.09 2.33 0.39
CA LEU A 19 16.99 2.45 -0.76
C LEU A 19 16.31 3.14 -1.94
N ALA A 20 15.04 2.86 -2.20
CA ALA A 20 14.24 3.52 -3.23
C ALA A 20 14.14 5.03 -2.97
N LEU A 21 13.86 5.43 -1.72
CA LEU A 21 13.81 6.84 -1.29
C LEU A 21 15.17 7.54 -1.42
N TYR A 22 16.27 6.83 -1.17
CA TYR A 22 17.62 7.36 -1.39
C TYR A 22 17.93 7.57 -2.87
N ARG A 23 17.60 6.59 -3.72
CA ARG A 23 17.83 6.62 -5.17
C ARG A 23 16.95 7.65 -5.90
N LYS A 24 15.74 7.90 -5.39
CA LYS A 24 14.74 8.83 -5.97
C LYS A 24 14.44 8.57 -7.46
N GLN A 25 14.55 7.32 -7.90
CA GLN A 25 14.24 6.99 -9.29
C GLN A 25 12.73 6.75 -9.45
N PRO A 26 12.11 7.25 -10.53
CA PRO A 26 10.69 7.08 -10.75
C PRO A 26 10.31 5.60 -10.87
N GLY A 27 9.40 5.14 -10.01
CA GLY A 27 8.91 3.76 -9.99
C GLY A 27 9.72 2.81 -9.11
N ASP A 28 10.61 3.31 -8.25
CA ASP A 28 11.31 2.46 -7.28
C ASP A 28 10.50 2.23 -5.99
N THR A 29 9.58 3.13 -5.63
CA THR A 29 8.88 3.08 -4.34
C THR A 29 7.57 2.30 -4.41
N LEU A 30 7.20 1.63 -3.32
CA LEU A 30 5.90 0.96 -3.20
C LEU A 30 4.75 1.97 -3.29
N SER A 31 4.93 3.19 -2.77
CA SER A 31 3.92 4.25 -2.86
C SER A 31 3.55 4.61 -4.31
N GLU A 32 4.53 4.65 -5.21
CA GLU A 32 4.30 4.88 -6.65
C GLU A 32 3.55 3.71 -7.30
N HIS A 33 3.87 2.47 -6.93
CA HIS A 33 3.17 1.29 -7.42
C HIS A 33 1.72 1.26 -6.95
N VAL A 34 1.46 1.50 -5.67
CA VAL A 34 0.10 1.63 -5.12
C VAL A 34 -0.67 2.72 -5.86
N SER A 35 -0.03 3.87 -6.12
CA SER A 35 -0.62 4.97 -6.87
C SER A 35 -0.99 4.58 -8.30
N ARG A 36 -0.13 3.81 -8.98
CA ARG A 36 -0.40 3.27 -10.33
C ARG A 36 -1.52 2.24 -10.32
N TRP A 37 -1.58 1.33 -9.35
CA TRP A 37 -2.63 0.31 -9.27
C TRP A 37 -4.00 0.90 -8.97
N PHE A 38 -4.06 1.88 -8.07
CA PHE A 38 -5.32 2.48 -7.62
C PHE A 38 -5.66 3.80 -8.28
N HIS A 39 -4.91 4.19 -9.32
CA HIS A 39 -5.16 5.39 -10.10
C HIS A 39 -5.23 6.64 -9.22
N THR A 40 -4.39 6.77 -8.19
CA THR A 40 -4.35 7.95 -7.30
C THR A 40 -3.31 8.99 -7.73
N ALA A 41 -2.56 8.72 -8.80
CA ALA A 41 -1.66 9.68 -9.42
C ALA A 41 -2.40 10.93 -9.92
N LYS A 42 -1.72 12.08 -9.89
CA LYS A 42 -2.24 13.34 -10.44
C LYS A 42 -2.39 13.21 -11.97
N GLY A 43 -3.41 13.87 -12.53
CA GLY A 43 -3.66 13.90 -13.97
C GLY A 43 -4.46 12.71 -14.53
N ILE A 44 -4.83 11.73 -13.70
CA ILE A 44 -5.74 10.65 -14.12
C ILE A 44 -7.17 11.22 -14.24
N VAL A 45 -7.77 11.12 -15.43
CA VAL A 45 -9.18 11.43 -15.65
C VAL A 45 -10.03 10.30 -15.05
N PRO A 46 -10.88 10.57 -14.03
CA PRO A 46 -11.61 9.50 -13.34
C PRO A 46 -12.69 8.89 -14.23
N ASP A 47 -12.59 7.59 -14.49
CA ASP A 47 -13.65 6.77 -15.08
C ASP A 47 -14.33 5.87 -14.02
N ARG A 48 -15.29 5.04 -14.44
CA ARG A 48 -15.98 4.10 -13.53
C ARG A 48 -14.99 3.14 -12.87
N THR A 49 -14.00 2.66 -13.61
CA THR A 49 -12.96 1.73 -13.13
C THR A 49 -12.08 2.38 -12.07
N THR A 50 -11.69 3.64 -12.28
CA THR A 50 -10.90 4.45 -11.34
C THR A 50 -11.65 4.65 -10.02
N ARG A 51 -12.95 4.94 -10.08
CA ARG A 51 -13.78 5.08 -8.88
C ARG A 51 -13.85 3.76 -8.10
N LEU A 52 -14.06 2.63 -8.79
CA LEU A 52 -14.09 1.31 -8.16
C LEU A 52 -12.76 0.96 -7.50
N ARG A 53 -11.64 1.17 -8.19
CA ARG A 53 -10.29 0.93 -7.65
C ARG A 53 -10.03 1.75 -6.40
N ARG A 54 -10.28 3.06 -6.46
CA ARG A 54 -10.10 3.96 -5.30
C ARG A 54 -11.01 3.56 -4.14
N PHE A 55 -12.27 3.20 -4.42
CA PHE A 55 -13.19 2.70 -3.40
C PHE A 55 -12.67 1.43 -2.73
N ALA A 56 -12.19 0.45 -3.51
CA ALA A 56 -11.62 -0.78 -2.98
C ALA A 56 -10.41 -0.50 -2.07
N LEU A 57 -9.53 0.42 -2.47
CA LEU A 57 -8.40 0.84 -1.62
C LEU A 57 -8.88 1.43 -0.30
N VAL A 58 -9.82 2.38 -0.34
CA VAL A 58 -10.34 3.04 0.87
C VAL A 58 -11.05 2.04 1.77
N ALA A 59 -11.90 1.18 1.21
CA ALA A 59 -12.62 0.15 1.97
C ALA A 59 -11.64 -0.82 2.64
N PHE A 60 -10.61 -1.27 1.92
CA PHE A 60 -9.59 -2.15 2.48
C PHE A 60 -8.78 -1.46 3.58
N MET A 61 -8.36 -0.21 3.38
CA MET A 61 -7.63 0.56 4.41
C MET A 61 -8.49 0.81 5.65
N ALA A 62 -9.77 1.13 5.48
CA ALA A 62 -10.71 1.31 6.57
C ALA A 62 -10.91 0.01 7.36
N TRP A 63 -11.13 -1.11 6.67
CA TRP A 63 -11.24 -2.42 7.29
C TRP A 63 -9.96 -2.81 8.02
N LEU A 64 -8.79 -2.71 7.38
CA LEU A 64 -7.51 -3.09 7.97
C LEU A 64 -7.20 -2.28 9.23
N SER A 65 -7.48 -0.98 9.19
CA SER A 65 -7.29 -0.08 10.34
C SER A 65 -8.23 -0.41 11.50
N ALA A 66 -9.45 -0.86 11.23
CA ALA A 66 -10.40 -1.32 12.25
C ALA A 66 -10.08 -2.73 12.77
N HIS A 67 -9.56 -3.61 11.90
CA HIS A 67 -9.28 -5.01 12.19
C HIS A 67 -8.14 -5.17 13.21
N PHE A 68 -7.07 -4.35 13.11
CA PHE A 68 -5.95 -4.37 14.07
C PHE A 68 -6.37 -4.14 15.54
N PRO A 69 -7.07 -3.04 15.89
CA PRO A 69 -7.53 -2.82 17.27
C PRO A 69 -8.65 -3.76 17.70
N ALA A 70 -9.46 -4.27 16.76
CA ALA A 70 -10.49 -5.26 17.05
C ALA A 70 -9.95 -6.69 17.28
N GLY A 71 -8.63 -6.90 17.20
CA GLY A 71 -8.02 -8.23 17.38
C GLY A 71 -8.47 -9.27 16.35
N GLY A 72 -8.95 -8.81 15.19
CA GLY A 72 -9.43 -9.65 14.09
C GLY A 72 -10.82 -10.28 14.26
N THR A 73 -11.68 -9.69 15.09
CA THR A 73 -13.06 -10.16 15.30
C THR A 73 -14.08 -9.73 14.23
N PHE A 74 -13.65 -8.99 13.20
CA PHE A 74 -14.46 -8.57 12.04
C PHE A 74 -13.74 -8.84 10.72
#